data_AF-A0A9X1GF81-F1
#
_entry.id   AF-A0A9X1GF81-F1
#
_cell.length_a   1.000
_cell.length_b   1.000
_cell.length_c   1.000
_cell.angle_alpha   90.00
_cell.angle_beta   90.00
_cell.angle_gamma   90.00
#
_symmetry.space_group_name_H-M   'P 1'
#
loop_
_entity.id
_entity.type
_entity.pdbx_description
1 polymer ?
#
loop_
_entity_poly.entity_id
_entity_poly.type
_entity_poly.pdbx_seq_one_letter_code
_entity_poly.pdbx_strand_id
1 'polypeptide(L)'
;TYNPIKQEVITQKKHSVRDNDIEKIRFVFIDIDPKRKEGSATDSEKKKAENVMEQVEHYLKEKRIESFVKVDSGNGYHIFLPINEQPNNHETILTIQNFLQLLHRRFGVEDEVDIDTSVYNPSRLCK
;
A
#
# COMPACT_ATOMS: atom_id res chain seq x y z
N THR A 1 -8.00 8.29 -8.54
CA THR A 1 -8.09 7.73 -7.16
C THR A 1 -9.26 6.78 -7.03
N TYR A 2 -9.02 5.59 -6.48
CA TYR A 2 -10.04 4.53 -6.29
C TYR A 2 -10.98 4.78 -5.10
N ASN A 3 -10.65 5.77 -4.27
CA ASN A 3 -11.45 6.19 -3.13
C ASN A 3 -12.45 7.28 -3.53
N PRO A 4 -13.69 7.28 -3.00
CA PRO A 4 -14.66 8.32 -3.31
C PRO A 4 -14.17 9.69 -2.81
N ILE A 5 -14.25 10.69 -3.69
CA ILE A 5 -13.91 12.10 -3.42
C ILE A 5 -15.19 12.82 -3.00
N LYS A 6 -15.10 13.71 -2.00
CA LYS A 6 -16.22 14.56 -1.56
C LYS A 6 -16.77 15.37 -2.74
N GLN A 7 -18.08 15.32 -2.96
CA GLN A 7 -18.74 15.98 -4.11
C GLN A 7 -18.44 17.49 -4.22
N GLU A 8 -18.28 18.17 -3.08
CA GLU A 8 -17.97 19.62 -3.00
C GLU A 8 -16.65 20.00 -3.69
N VAL A 9 -15.69 19.07 -3.71
CA VAL A 9 -14.36 19.27 -4.32
C VAL A 9 -14.41 19.08 -5.83
N ILE A 10 -15.29 18.20 -6.32
CA ILE A 10 -15.46 17.92 -7.76
C ILE A 10 -15.98 19.14 -8.51
N THR A 11 -16.78 19.99 -7.85
CA THR A 11 -17.32 21.23 -8.44
C THR A 11 -16.30 22.37 -8.57
N GLN A 12 -15.14 22.29 -7.90
CA GLN A 12 -14.10 23.33 -7.95
C GLN A 12 -12.96 22.93 -8.89
N LYS A 13 -13.04 23.39 -10.14
CA LYS A 13 -12.21 23.00 -11.30
C LYS A 13 -10.67 23.21 -11.21
N LYS A 14 -10.08 23.51 -10.05
CA LYS A 14 -8.68 23.99 -9.94
C LYS A 14 -7.86 23.56 -8.70
N HIS A 15 -8.22 22.48 -8.01
CA HIS A 15 -7.38 21.97 -6.92
C HIS A 15 -7.00 20.49 -7.10
N SER A 16 -5.72 20.19 -6.85
CA SER A 16 -5.26 18.81 -6.67
C SER A 16 -5.97 18.21 -5.45
N VAL A 17 -6.57 17.03 -5.62
CA VAL A 17 -7.26 16.30 -4.52
C VAL A 17 -6.28 16.10 -3.36
N ARG A 18 -6.62 16.63 -2.20
CA ARG A 18 -5.87 16.49 -0.95
C ARG A 18 -6.40 15.31 -0.16
N ASP A 19 -5.64 14.90 0.85
CA ASP A 19 -6.00 13.76 1.70
C ASP A 19 -7.37 13.96 2.36
N ASN A 20 -7.68 15.17 2.83
CA ASN A 20 -8.97 15.52 3.43
C ASN A 20 -10.16 15.55 2.46
N ASP A 21 -9.89 15.53 1.15
CA ASP A 21 -10.91 15.52 0.10
C ASP A 21 -11.43 14.10 -0.17
N ILE A 22 -10.74 13.08 0.36
CA ILE A 22 -11.18 11.69 0.30
C ILE A 22 -12.15 11.41 1.43
N GLU A 23 -13.30 10.86 1.07
CA GLU A 23 -14.39 10.61 2.01
C GLU A 23 -14.20 9.27 2.74
N LYS A 24 -13.83 8.23 2.00
CA LYS A 24 -13.73 6.86 2.51
C LYS A 24 -12.49 6.15 1.98
N ILE A 25 -11.94 5.26 2.80
CA ILE A 25 -10.83 4.38 2.43
C ILE A 25 -11.41 2.99 2.16
N ARG A 26 -11.12 2.45 0.96
CA ARG A 26 -11.61 1.14 0.52
C ARG A 26 -10.51 0.11 0.30
N PHE A 27 -9.27 0.56 0.24
CA PHE A 27 -8.12 -0.28 -0.02
C PHE A 27 -6.95 0.13 0.87
N VAL A 28 -6.21 -0.86 1.35
CA VAL A 28 -4.87 -0.71 1.89
C VAL A 28 -3.89 -1.16 0.81
N PHE A 29 -2.87 -0.35 0.55
CA PHE A 29 -1.82 -0.66 -0.40
C PHE A 29 -0.55 -1.03 0.36
N ILE A 30 0.05 -2.14 -0.03
CA ILE A 30 1.32 -2.63 0.51
C ILE A 30 2.29 -2.61 -0.66
N ASP A 31 3.33 -1.78 -0.55
CA ASP A 31 4.38 -1.64 -1.55
C ASP A 31 5.63 -2.37 -1.06
N ILE A 32 6.14 -3.32 -1.85
CA ILE A 32 7.24 -4.21 -1.50
C ILE A 32 8.31 -4.06 -2.57
N ASP A 33 9.39 -3.37 -2.23
CA ASP A 33 10.46 -3.04 -3.17
C ASP A 33 11.81 -3.54 -2.64
N PRO A 34 12.68 -4.08 -3.51
CA PRO A 34 14.03 -4.40 -3.13
C PRO A 34 14.83 -3.11 -2.89
N LYS A 35 15.69 -3.12 -1.87
CA LYS A 35 16.68 -2.07 -1.67
C LYS A 35 17.73 -2.15 -2.78
N ARG A 36 17.98 -1.01 -3.44
CA ARG A 36 18.92 -0.88 -4.55
C ARG A 36 19.54 0.52 -4.54
N LYS A 37 20.75 0.64 -5.08
CA LYS A 37 21.44 1.94 -5.15
C LYS A 37 20.84 2.83 -6.23
N GLU A 38 20.76 2.35 -7.48
CA GLU A 38 20.17 3.06 -8.62
C GLU A 38 19.73 2.07 -9.71
N GLY A 39 18.76 2.46 -10.55
CA GLY A 39 18.35 1.68 -11.73
C GLY A 39 17.24 0.65 -11.50
N SER A 40 16.94 -0.15 -12.53
CA SER A 40 15.94 -1.22 -12.48
C SER A 40 16.40 -2.37 -11.57
N ALA A 41 15.45 -3.10 -10.99
CA ALA A 41 15.77 -4.23 -10.12
C ALA A 41 16.34 -5.36 -10.97
N THR A 42 17.40 -6.00 -10.48
CA THR A 42 17.89 -7.25 -11.04
C THR A 42 16.93 -8.40 -10.73
N ASP A 43 17.02 -9.49 -11.48
CA ASP A 43 16.19 -10.68 -11.23
C ASP A 43 16.37 -11.23 -9.80
N SER A 44 17.59 -11.14 -9.25
CA SER A 44 17.90 -11.56 -7.88
C SER A 44 17.24 -10.66 -6.84
N GLU A 45 17.35 -9.34 -7.00
CA GLU A 45 16.69 -8.36 -6.13
C GLU A 45 15.17 -8.52 -6.18
N LYS A 46 14.61 -8.65 -7.39
CA LYS A 46 13.18 -8.88 -7.58
C LYS A 46 12.73 -10.20 -6.96
N LYS A 47 13.54 -11.27 -7.04
CA LYS A 47 13.22 -12.55 -6.40
C LYS A 47 13.14 -12.43 -4.88
N LYS A 48 13.97 -11.59 -4.27
CA LYS A 48 13.89 -11.31 -2.82
C LYS A 48 12.60 -10.59 -2.47
N ALA A 49 12.20 -9.58 -3.25
CA ALA A 49 10.91 -8.90 -3.08
C ALA A 49 9.72 -9.86 -3.26
N GLU A 50 9.82 -10.80 -4.21
CA GLU A 50 8.81 -11.85 -4.42
C GLU A 50 8.67 -12.74 -3.17
N ASN A 51 9.78 -13.19 -2.59
CA ASN A 51 9.77 -14.01 -1.38
C ASN A 51 9.14 -13.27 -0.18
N VAL A 52 9.36 -11.95 -0.06
CA VAL A 52 8.70 -11.13 0.98
C VAL A 52 7.21 -11.00 0.69
N MET A 53 6.83 -10.76 -0.56
CA MET A 53 5.44 -10.71 -0.99
C MET A 53 4.69 -12.02 -0.68
N GLU A 54 5.30 -13.18 -0.95
CA GLU A 54 4.71 -14.49 -0.63
C GLU A 54 4.52 -14.70 0.88
N GLN A 55 5.46 -14.22 1.70
CA GLN A 55 5.31 -14.27 3.16
C GLN A 55 4.18 -13.38 3.67
N VAL A 56 4.04 -12.18 3.11
CA VAL A 56 2.91 -11.28 3.42
C VAL A 56 1.60 -11.93 2.99
N GLU A 57 1.53 -12.50 1.80
CA GLU A 57 0.37 -13.25 1.31
C GLU A 57 0.00 -14.40 2.25
N HIS A 58 0.98 -15.20 2.67
CA HIS A 58 0.75 -16.31 3.59
C HIS A 58 0.15 -15.80 4.91
N TYR A 59 0.73 -14.74 5.48
CA TYR A 59 0.24 -14.12 6.70
C TYR A 59 -1.18 -13.59 6.57
N LEU A 60 -1.53 -12.94 5.46
CA LEU A 60 -2.90 -12.49 5.21
C LEU A 60 -3.88 -13.67 5.20
N LYS A 61 -3.53 -14.77 4.52
CA LYS A 61 -4.34 -16.00 4.50
C LYS A 61 -4.48 -16.63 5.89
N GLU A 62 -3.40 -16.68 6.68
CA GLU A 62 -3.46 -17.14 8.08
C GLU A 62 -4.43 -16.29 8.93
N LYS A 63 -4.54 -14.99 8.63
CA LYS A 63 -5.52 -14.08 9.24
C LYS A 63 -6.91 -14.14 8.61
N ARG A 64 -7.17 -15.11 7.73
CA ARG A 64 -8.43 -15.29 6.99
C ARG A 64 -8.77 -14.12 6.08
N ILE A 65 -7.76 -13.41 5.61
CA ILE A 65 -7.87 -12.35 4.61
C ILE A 65 -7.51 -12.97 3.27
N GLU A 66 -8.54 -13.37 2.52
CA GLU A 66 -8.37 -14.08 1.25
C GLU A 66 -8.59 -13.18 0.01
N SER A 67 -9.19 -12.02 0.20
CA SER A 67 -9.43 -11.06 -0.88
C SER A 67 -8.30 -10.03 -0.92
N PHE A 68 -7.38 -10.18 -1.88
CA PHE A 68 -6.37 -9.19 -2.23
C PHE A 68 -5.90 -9.41 -3.68
N VAL A 69 -5.36 -8.36 -4.29
CA VAL A 69 -4.79 -8.41 -5.64
C VAL A 69 -3.29 -8.18 -5.57
N LYS A 70 -2.52 -9.06 -6.22
CA LYS A 70 -1.08 -8.92 -6.37
C LYS A 70 -0.78 -8.30 -7.72
N VAL A 71 0.15 -7.35 -7.75
CA VAL A 71 0.59 -6.67 -8.98
C VAL A 71 2.11 -6.66 -9.00
N ASP A 72 2.70 -7.09 -10.11
CA ASP A 72 4.11 -6.90 -10.41
C ASP A 72 4.32 -5.46 -10.89
N SER A 73 5.09 -4.66 -10.16
CA SER A 73 5.35 -3.25 -10.49
C SER A 73 6.51 -3.06 -11.47
N GLY A 74 7.11 -4.16 -11.93
CA GLY A 74 8.33 -4.21 -12.73
C GLY A 74 9.57 -4.39 -11.86
N ASN A 75 9.68 -3.60 -10.78
CA ASN A 75 10.83 -3.61 -9.87
C ASN A 75 10.59 -4.39 -8.57
N GLY A 76 9.35 -4.38 -8.10
CA GLY A 76 8.91 -5.02 -6.89
C GLY A 76 7.48 -5.50 -7.05
N TYR A 77 6.75 -5.56 -5.94
CA TYR A 77 5.39 -6.07 -5.91
C TYR A 77 4.49 -5.19 -5.08
N HIS A 78 3.25 -5.04 -5.55
CA HIS A 78 2.20 -4.39 -4.81
C HIS A 78 1.14 -5.40 -4.38
N ILE A 79 0.57 -5.20 -3.21
CA ILE A 79 -0.64 -5.89 -2.76
C ILE A 79 -1.72 -4.85 -2.51
N PHE A 80 -2.85 -4.98 -3.21
CA PHE A 80 -4.07 -4.23 -2.95
C PHE A 80 -4.99 -5.07 -2.07
N LEU A 81 -5.16 -4.63 -0.83
CA LEU A 81 -6.03 -5.26 0.14
C LEU A 81 -7.36 -4.49 0.23
N PRO A 82 -8.46 -4.99 -0.36
CA PRO A 82 -9.79 -4.42 -0.14
C PRO A 82 -10.18 -4.52 1.33
N ILE A 83 -10.73 -3.44 1.86
CA ILE A 83 -11.27 -3.37 3.22
C ILE A 83 -12.73 -2.89 3.17
N ASN A 84 -13.48 -3.20 4.23
CA ASN A 84 -14.78 -2.56 4.45
C ASN A 84 -14.59 -1.04 4.49
N GLU A 85 -15.46 -0.29 3.83
CA GLU A 85 -15.36 1.16 3.76
C GLU A 85 -15.15 1.79 5.14
N GLN A 86 -14.00 2.45 5.34
CA GLN A 86 -13.69 3.16 6.57
C GLN A 86 -13.73 4.67 6.35
N PRO A 87 -14.12 5.46 7.36
CA PRO A 87 -14.02 6.92 7.29
C PRO A 87 -12.55 7.33 7.16
N ASN A 88 -12.28 8.33 6.33
CA ASN A 88 -10.94 8.92 6.27
C ASN A 88 -10.71 9.87 7.46
N ASN A 89 -10.40 9.29 8.61
CA ASN A 89 -10.12 9.99 9.85
C ASN A 89 -8.76 9.57 10.44
N HIS A 90 -8.32 10.29 11.47
CA HIS A 90 -7.02 10.07 12.09
C HIS A 90 -6.83 8.62 12.59
N GLU A 91 -7.86 8.03 13.20
CA GLU A 91 -7.83 6.67 13.74
C GLU A 91 -7.63 5.61 12.64
N THR A 92 -8.33 5.74 11.52
CA THR A 92 -8.19 4.84 10.38
C THR A 92 -6.79 4.95 9.77
N ILE A 93 -6.28 6.17 9.60
CA ILE A 93 -4.93 6.40 9.09
C ILE A 93 -3.86 5.81 10.02
N LEU A 94 -3.98 6.02 11.34
CA LEU A 94 -3.06 5.44 12.32
C LEU A 94 -3.11 3.91 12.29
N THR A 95 -4.29 3.31 12.12
CA THR A 95 -4.45 1.86 12.02
C THR A 95 -3.71 1.31 10.81
N ILE A 96 -3.86 1.96 9.65
CA ILE A 96 -3.14 1.57 8.42
C ILE A 96 -1.63 1.75 8.58
N GLN A 97 -1.18 2.86 9.16
CA GLN A 97 0.24 3.09 9.46
C GLN A 97 0.83 2.00 10.35
N ASN A 98 0.16 1.68 11.46
CA ASN A 98 0.61 0.65 12.39
C ASN A 98 0.63 -0.73 11.72
N PHE A 99 -0.34 -1.01 10.86
CA PHE A 99 -0.38 -2.24 10.08
C PHE A 99 0.81 -2.35 9.12
N LEU A 100 1.11 -1.30 8.34
CA LEU A 100 2.26 -1.27 7.44
C LEU A 100 3.59 -1.38 8.21
N GLN A 101 3.73 -0.67 9.34
CA GLN A 101 4.91 -0.78 10.19
C GLN A 101 5.10 -2.19 10.75
N LEU A 102 4.01 -2.87 11.11
CA LEU A 102 4.06 -4.25 11.58
C LEU A 102 4.51 -5.19 10.45
N LEU A 103 4.01 -5.00 9.23
CA LEU A 103 4.45 -5.78 8.07
C LEU A 103 5.94 -5.56 7.79
N HIS A 104 6.38 -4.29 7.72
CA HIS A 104 7.78 -3.93 7.53
C HIS A 104 8.68 -4.59 8.58
N ARG A 105 8.35 -4.49 9.87
CA ARG A 105 9.14 -5.11 10.95
C ARG A 105 9.15 -6.63 10.91
N ARG A 106 8.10 -7.25 10.39
CA ARG A 106 7.94 -8.71 10.40
C ARG A 106 8.56 -9.38 9.18
N PHE A 107 8.47 -8.74 8.01
CA PHE A 107 8.81 -9.34 6.72
C PHE A 107 9.86 -8.56 5.93
N GLY A 108 10.11 -7.30 6.27
CA GLY A 108 11.22 -6.56 5.70
C GLY A 108 12.53 -7.27 5.99
N VAL A 109 13.46 -7.18 5.04
CA VAL A 109 14.79 -7.77 5.15
C VAL A 109 15.79 -6.65 5.09
N GLU A 110 16.54 -6.47 6.19
CA GLU A 110 17.52 -5.40 6.31
C GLU A 110 18.47 -5.39 5.11
N ASP A 111 18.69 -4.21 4.54
CA ASP A 111 19.49 -3.98 3.34
C ASP A 111 19.13 -4.74 2.05
N GLU A 112 18.00 -5.47 2.04
CA GLU A 112 17.58 -6.26 0.88
C GLU A 112 16.19 -5.90 0.36
N VAL A 113 15.18 -5.81 1.23
CA VAL A 113 13.78 -5.57 0.84
C VAL A 113 13.09 -4.70 1.87
N ASP A 114 12.38 -3.70 1.39
CA ASP A 114 11.59 -2.79 2.21
C ASP A 114 10.08 -2.95 1.88
N ILE A 115 9.26 -2.71 2.89
CA ILE A 115 7.82 -2.52 2.74
C ILE A 115 7.55 -1.05 3.05
N ASP A 116 7.09 -0.27 2.06
CA ASP A 116 6.89 1.16 2.25
C ASP A 116 5.81 1.40 3.31
N THR A 117 6.19 2.09 4.39
CA THR A 117 5.29 2.43 5.49
C THR A 117 4.63 3.80 5.33
N SER A 118 4.96 4.53 4.25
CA SER A 118 4.46 5.87 3.94
C SER A 118 3.27 5.89 2.98
N VAL A 119 2.94 4.75 2.36
CA VAL A 119 1.84 4.60 1.38
C VAL A 119 0.43 4.52 1.99
N TYR A 120 0.28 4.89 3.27
CA TYR A 120 -1.02 5.02 3.92
C TYR A 120 -1.85 6.22 3.39
N ASN A 121 -1.26 7.09 2.57
CA ASN A 121 -1.91 8.33 2.16
C ASN A 121 -3.04 8.07 1.14
N PRO A 122 -4.31 8.35 1.49
CA PRO A 122 -5.46 8.08 0.62
C PRO A 122 -5.38 8.77 -0.75
N SER A 123 -4.81 9.98 -0.82
CA SER A 123 -4.76 10.78 -2.06
C SER A 123 -3.75 10.24 -3.07
N ARG A 124 -2.76 9.50 -2.58
CA ARG A 124 -1.68 8.90 -3.38
C ARG A 124 -2.00 7.51 -3.89
N LEU A 125 -3.02 6.84 -3.32
CA LEU A 125 -3.37 5.44 -3.63
C LEU A 125 -3.81 5.16 -5.08
N CYS A 126 -3.99 6.18 -5.92
CA CYS A 126 -3.81 6.15 -7.38
C CYS A 126 -4.26 7.50 -7.96
N LYS A 127 -3.51 8.10 -8.89
CA LYS A 127 -4.12 9.03 -9.85
C LYS A 127 -4.92 8.23 -10.85
#